data_AF-A0AA91YD95-F1
#
_entry.id   AF-A0AA91YD95-F1
#
_cell.length_a   1.000
_cell.length_b   1.000
_cell.length_c   1.000
_cell.angle_alpha   90.00
_cell.angle_beta   90.00
_cell.angle_gamma   90.00
#
_symmetry.space_group_name_H-M   'P 1'
#
loop_
_entity.id
_entity.type
_entity.pdbx_description
1 polymer ?
#
loop_
_entity_poly.entity_id
_entity_poly.type
_entity_poly.pdbx_seq_one_letter_code
_entity_poly.pdbx_strand_id
1 'polypeptide(L)'
;MNKKIYSILLLAGSVLHYGQIVLNSSPTPNTEVSDPHSIRLLPGFSFGSASGTFRGYLGSTNNSGNNPYVPVTVDPTTNISGSENYIYTREYLVPTTTSNPALQQIQNIQFFDGLGRPKQNIGIKSTPGGKDLVTSIPYDNFGRQVDSWLPVPISSQNGNIQSGVEGSATAYYQSNGINDSSPFTHKTLENSPLDRVLNVKNPGADWQNKPVTFGYDAN
;
A
#
# COMPACT_ATOMS: atom_id res chain seq x y z
N MET A 1 23.72 -25.80 -70.37
CA MET A 1 22.45 -25.19 -69.93
C MET A 1 22.40 -25.26 -68.41
N ASN A 2 22.94 -24.27 -67.69
CA ASN A 2 23.03 -24.27 -66.23
C ASN A 2 22.20 -23.10 -65.67
N LYS A 3 21.03 -23.41 -65.07
CA LYS A 3 20.16 -22.42 -64.45
C LYS A 3 20.67 -22.09 -63.04
N LYS A 4 21.02 -20.84 -62.79
CA LYS A 4 21.31 -20.34 -61.44
C LYS A 4 19.98 -20.05 -60.74
N ILE A 5 19.71 -20.73 -59.62
CA ILE A 5 18.56 -20.49 -58.76
C ILE A 5 19.03 -19.54 -57.64
N TYR A 6 18.43 -18.36 -57.56
CA TYR A 6 18.66 -17.41 -56.47
C TYR A 6 17.60 -17.64 -55.39
N SER A 7 18.03 -18.04 -54.20
CA SER A 7 17.14 -18.16 -53.03
C SER A 7 17.12 -16.83 -52.28
N ILE A 8 15.99 -16.13 -52.30
CA ILE A 8 15.73 -14.95 -51.46
C ILE A 8 15.26 -15.45 -50.09
N LEU A 9 16.05 -15.19 -49.04
CA LEU A 9 15.67 -15.46 -47.65
C LEU A 9 14.87 -14.26 -47.12
N LEU A 10 13.54 -14.41 -47.06
CA LEU A 10 12.64 -13.42 -46.44
C LEU A 10 12.81 -13.48 -44.92
N LEU A 11 13.41 -12.44 -44.35
CA LEU A 11 13.53 -12.25 -42.90
C LEU A 11 12.16 -11.81 -42.36
N ALA A 12 11.34 -12.77 -41.94
CA ALA A 12 10.09 -12.49 -41.24
C ALA A 12 10.43 -11.87 -39.87
N GLY A 13 10.07 -10.60 -39.67
CA GLY A 13 10.18 -9.93 -38.37
C GLY A 13 9.31 -10.65 -37.34
N SER A 14 9.94 -11.25 -36.33
CA SER A 14 9.26 -11.81 -35.18
C SER A 14 8.69 -10.68 -34.33
N VAL A 15 7.37 -10.51 -34.34
CA VAL A 15 6.68 -9.74 -33.31
C VAL A 15 6.69 -10.61 -32.05
N LEU A 16 7.54 -10.27 -31.08
CA LEU A 16 7.51 -10.89 -29.76
C LEU A 16 6.19 -10.51 -29.07
N HIS A 17 5.26 -11.46 -29.02
CA HIS A 17 4.07 -11.34 -28.19
C HIS A 17 4.44 -11.80 -26.78
N TYR A 18 4.46 -10.88 -25.82
CA TYR A 18 4.58 -11.26 -24.41
C TYR A 18 3.27 -11.92 -23.99
N GLY A 19 3.32 -13.24 -23.74
CA GLY A 19 2.14 -13.99 -23.29
C GLY A 19 1.81 -13.66 -21.85
N GLN A 20 0.64 -13.05 -21.62
CA GLN A 20 0.13 -12.78 -20.28
C GLN A 20 -0.07 -14.09 -19.49
N ILE A 21 0.50 -14.18 -18.28
CA ILE A 21 0.17 -15.27 -17.35
C ILE A 21 -1.25 -15.07 -16.84
N VAL A 22 -2.10 -16.10 -16.98
CA VAL A 22 -3.49 -16.08 -16.53
C VAL A 22 -3.71 -17.20 -15.51
N LEU A 23 -4.14 -16.84 -14.30
CA LEU A 23 -4.42 -17.78 -13.21
C LEU A 23 -5.91 -17.77 -12.87
N ASN A 24 -6.55 -18.94 -12.91
CA ASN A 24 -8.01 -19.08 -12.73
C ASN A 24 -8.40 -20.16 -11.71
N SER A 25 -7.44 -20.81 -11.06
CA SER A 25 -7.66 -21.83 -10.03
C SER A 25 -6.68 -21.63 -8.88
N SER A 26 -6.95 -22.28 -7.75
CA SER A 26 -6.02 -22.28 -6.62
C SER A 26 -4.67 -22.87 -7.04
N PRO A 27 -3.57 -22.11 -6.92
CA PRO A 27 -2.25 -22.61 -7.28
C PRO A 27 -1.77 -23.64 -6.26
N THR A 28 -0.79 -24.46 -6.64
CA THR A 28 -0.13 -25.36 -5.71
C THR A 28 0.50 -24.59 -4.53
N PRO A 29 0.62 -25.19 -3.34
CA PRO A 29 1.39 -24.62 -2.24
C PRO A 29 2.77 -24.14 -2.68
N ASN A 30 3.18 -22.94 -2.25
CA ASN A 30 4.52 -22.36 -2.53
C ASN A 30 4.79 -22.07 -4.02
N THR A 31 3.75 -21.70 -4.77
CA THR A 31 3.88 -21.32 -6.19
C THR A 31 4.45 -19.91 -6.33
N GLU A 32 5.43 -19.77 -7.21
CA GLU A 32 5.95 -18.47 -7.66
C GLU A 32 5.69 -18.30 -9.17
N VAL A 33 5.14 -17.15 -9.55
CA VAL A 33 4.90 -16.78 -10.95
C VAL A 33 5.53 -15.42 -11.22
N SER A 34 6.15 -15.26 -12.39
CA SER A 34 6.80 -14.01 -12.80
C SER A 34 6.49 -13.69 -14.25
N ASP A 35 6.05 -12.47 -14.53
CA ASP A 35 5.82 -11.96 -15.88
C ASP A 35 6.37 -10.53 -16.01
N PRO A 36 7.05 -10.16 -17.11
CA PRO A 36 7.60 -8.82 -17.26
C PRO A 36 6.57 -7.70 -17.38
N HIS A 37 5.32 -8.00 -17.73
CA HIS A 37 4.31 -6.99 -18.05
C HIS A 37 3.01 -7.15 -17.26
N SER A 38 2.49 -8.38 -17.11
CA SER A 38 1.22 -8.61 -16.42
C SER A 38 1.03 -10.05 -15.94
N ILE A 39 0.43 -10.19 -14.76
CA ILE A 39 -0.16 -11.42 -14.26
C ILE A 39 -1.64 -11.13 -14.06
N ARG A 40 -2.50 -11.88 -14.74
CA ARG A 40 -3.94 -11.75 -14.65
C ARG A 40 -4.51 -12.84 -13.74
N LEU A 41 -5.09 -12.43 -12.63
CA LEU A 41 -5.88 -13.29 -11.77
C LEU A 41 -7.34 -13.22 -12.21
N LEU A 42 -7.88 -14.31 -12.75
CA LEU A 42 -9.28 -14.39 -13.17
C LEU A 42 -10.20 -14.68 -11.98
N PRO A 43 -11.51 -14.34 -12.10
CA PRO A 43 -12.52 -14.80 -11.15
C PRO A 43 -12.41 -16.31 -10.92
N GLY A 44 -12.42 -16.74 -9.66
CA GLY A 44 -12.18 -18.13 -9.25
C GLY A 44 -10.77 -18.41 -8.72
N PHE A 45 -9.82 -17.51 -8.96
CA PHE A 45 -8.53 -17.56 -8.27
C PHE A 45 -8.73 -17.34 -6.76
N SER A 46 -8.26 -18.30 -5.96
CA SER A 46 -8.22 -18.18 -4.51
C SER A 46 -6.99 -18.91 -3.97
N PHE A 47 -6.35 -18.36 -2.95
CA PHE A 47 -5.21 -18.97 -2.30
C PHE A 47 -5.32 -18.77 -0.79
N GLY A 48 -5.31 -19.87 -0.03
CA GLY A 48 -5.31 -19.82 1.42
C GLY A 48 -3.87 -19.85 1.95
N SER A 49 -3.54 -18.96 2.89
CA SER A 49 -2.22 -18.95 3.55
C SER A 49 -1.93 -20.25 4.33
N ALA A 50 -2.97 -20.98 4.75
CA ALA A 50 -2.85 -22.33 5.31
C ALA A 50 -2.26 -23.35 4.34
N SER A 51 -2.35 -23.08 3.03
CA SER A 51 -1.84 -23.93 1.96
C SER A 51 -0.46 -23.47 1.47
N GLY A 52 0.29 -22.67 2.24
CA GLY A 52 1.65 -22.21 1.89
C GLY A 52 1.68 -20.75 1.44
N THR A 53 2.67 -20.38 0.61
CA THR A 53 2.77 -19.02 0.04
C THR A 53 2.48 -19.01 -1.46
N PHE A 54 1.86 -17.95 -1.97
CA PHE A 54 1.83 -17.66 -3.40
C PHE A 54 2.57 -16.34 -3.63
N ARG A 55 3.46 -16.29 -4.62
CA ARG A 55 4.20 -15.09 -4.98
C ARG A 55 4.03 -14.77 -6.46
N GLY A 56 3.57 -13.56 -6.75
CA GLY A 56 3.44 -13.03 -8.10
C GLY A 56 4.39 -11.86 -8.30
N TYR A 57 5.14 -11.88 -9.39
CA TYR A 57 6.28 -11.02 -9.65
C TYR A 57 6.11 -10.30 -10.99
N LEU A 58 6.24 -8.96 -11.01
CA LEU A 58 6.16 -8.15 -12.23
C LEU A 58 7.48 -7.38 -12.45
N GLY A 59 8.02 -7.38 -13.67
CA GLY A 59 9.19 -6.57 -14.05
C GLY A 59 10.21 -7.24 -15.00
N SER A 60 11.14 -6.45 -15.56
CA SER A 60 12.08 -6.90 -16.61
C SER A 60 12.92 -8.12 -16.22
N THR A 61 12.88 -9.15 -17.05
CA THR A 61 13.81 -10.28 -17.01
C THR A 61 15.15 -9.88 -17.60
N ASN A 62 16.00 -9.20 -16.82
CA ASN A 62 17.42 -9.13 -17.21
C ASN A 62 18.02 -10.53 -17.02
N ASN A 63 18.04 -11.26 -18.13
CA ASN A 63 18.52 -12.63 -18.27
C ASN A 63 20.05 -12.66 -18.12
N SER A 64 20.55 -12.48 -16.90
CA SER A 64 21.96 -12.58 -16.54
C SER A 64 22.14 -13.57 -15.39
N GLY A 65 21.72 -14.83 -15.58
CA GLY A 65 22.11 -16.00 -14.76
C GLY A 65 21.76 -16.00 -13.26
N ASN A 66 21.34 -14.88 -12.72
CA ASN A 66 20.89 -14.62 -11.37
C ASN A 66 19.54 -13.93 -11.53
N ASN A 67 18.46 -14.66 -11.27
CA ASN A 67 17.10 -14.16 -11.34
C ASN A 67 16.98 -12.89 -10.45
N PRO A 68 16.75 -11.67 -10.98
CA PRO A 68 16.82 -10.47 -10.16
C PRO A 68 15.49 -10.16 -9.47
N TYR A 69 14.53 -11.09 -9.49
CA TYR A 69 13.34 -10.93 -8.68
C TYR A 69 13.64 -11.31 -7.22
N VAL A 70 14.25 -10.36 -6.51
CA VAL A 70 14.28 -10.39 -5.04
C VAL A 70 13.04 -9.63 -4.59
N PRO A 71 12.08 -10.27 -3.90
CA PRO A 71 10.96 -9.56 -3.29
C PRO A 71 11.45 -8.32 -2.56
N VAL A 72 10.79 -7.18 -2.74
CA VAL A 72 11.10 -6.01 -1.93
C VAL A 72 10.69 -6.35 -0.49
N THR A 73 11.64 -6.86 0.28
CA THR A 73 11.44 -7.14 1.69
C THR A 73 11.46 -5.78 2.38
N VAL A 74 10.42 -5.46 3.13
CA VAL A 74 10.54 -4.49 4.22
C VAL A 74 11.75 -4.94 5.02
N ASP A 75 12.78 -4.09 5.11
CA ASP A 75 14.09 -4.33 5.74
C ASP A 75 14.28 -5.74 6.39
N PRO A 76 15.19 -6.60 5.88
CA PRO A 76 15.30 -8.04 6.21
C PRO A 76 15.65 -8.38 7.68
N THR A 77 15.69 -7.40 8.58
CA THR A 77 16.04 -7.59 10.00
C THR A 77 14.82 -7.81 10.91
N THR A 78 13.60 -7.53 10.47
CA THR A 78 12.38 -7.84 11.23
C THR A 78 11.21 -8.21 10.32
N ASN A 79 10.60 -9.36 10.57
CA ASN A 79 9.40 -9.78 9.86
C ASN A 79 8.22 -8.86 10.23
N ILE A 80 7.53 -8.33 9.20
CA ILE A 80 6.17 -7.80 9.38
C ILE A 80 5.27 -8.97 9.77
N SER A 81 4.42 -8.77 10.79
CA SER A 81 3.49 -9.82 11.23
C SER A 81 2.70 -10.41 10.06
N GLY A 82 2.72 -11.74 9.92
CA GLY A 82 1.96 -12.46 8.89
C GLY A 82 0.45 -12.50 9.15
N SER A 83 -0.03 -11.86 10.23
CA SER A 83 -1.46 -11.77 10.55
C SER A 83 -2.17 -10.62 9.84
N GLU A 84 -1.45 -9.79 9.08
CA GLU A 84 -1.97 -8.55 8.53
C GLU A 84 -1.87 -8.48 7.01
N ASN A 85 -2.90 -7.93 6.38
CA ASN A 85 -2.87 -7.58 4.97
C ASN A 85 -2.20 -6.21 4.82
N TYR A 86 -1.21 -6.09 3.94
CA TYR A 86 -0.53 -4.82 3.72
C TYR A 86 -0.03 -4.62 2.28
N ILE A 87 0.15 -3.36 1.91
CA ILE A 87 0.92 -2.94 0.74
C ILE A 87 2.16 -2.23 1.25
N TYR A 88 3.33 -2.70 0.83
CA TYR A 88 4.60 -2.06 1.10
C TYR A 88 5.14 -1.40 -0.17
N THR A 89 5.59 -0.16 -0.02
CA THR A 89 6.19 0.64 -1.08
C THR A 89 7.58 1.09 -0.65
N ARG A 90 8.53 0.97 -1.57
CA ARG A 90 9.89 1.50 -1.42
C ARG A 90 10.21 2.34 -2.64
N GLU A 91 10.66 3.56 -2.40
CA GLU A 91 11.13 4.48 -3.42
C GLU A 91 12.60 4.81 -3.16
N TYR A 92 13.46 4.62 -4.16
CA TYR A 92 14.87 4.96 -4.05
C TYR A 92 15.11 6.42 -4.39
N LEU A 93 15.86 7.12 -3.53
CA LEU A 93 16.27 8.51 -3.74
C LEU A 93 17.59 8.62 -4.53
N VAL A 94 18.13 7.48 -4.95
CA VAL A 94 19.33 7.35 -5.77
C VAL A 94 19.05 6.40 -6.94
N PRO A 95 19.68 6.60 -8.11
CA PRO A 95 19.51 5.70 -9.24
C PRO A 95 19.87 4.27 -8.86
N THR A 96 18.95 3.33 -9.09
CA THR A 96 19.21 1.90 -8.96
C THR A 96 18.36 1.11 -9.94
N THR A 97 18.89 -0.02 -10.39
CA THR A 97 18.19 -0.99 -11.23
C THR A 97 17.90 -2.30 -10.48
N THR A 98 18.34 -2.39 -9.22
CA THR A 98 18.16 -3.56 -8.36
C THR A 98 17.73 -3.13 -6.96
N SER A 99 16.95 -3.99 -6.29
CA SER A 99 16.58 -3.76 -4.90
C SER A 99 17.81 -3.85 -3.99
N ASN A 100 18.10 -2.78 -3.25
CA ASN A 100 19.17 -2.71 -2.26
C ASN A 100 18.69 -1.91 -1.03
N PRO A 101 18.51 -2.53 0.15
CA PRO A 101 17.99 -1.84 1.33
C PRO A 101 18.97 -0.84 1.96
N ALA A 102 20.25 -0.80 1.56
CA ALA A 102 21.24 0.13 2.09
C ALA A 102 21.26 1.48 1.37
N LEU A 103 20.58 1.61 0.24
CA LEU A 103 20.50 2.86 -0.51
C LEU A 103 19.53 3.85 0.16
N GLN A 104 19.75 5.14 -0.08
CA GLN A 104 18.82 6.17 0.36
C GLN A 104 17.45 5.92 -0.27
N GLN A 105 16.43 5.88 0.57
CA GLN A 105 15.11 5.41 0.20
C GLN A 105 14.03 5.98 1.13
N ILE A 106 12.81 6.07 0.61
CA ILE A 106 11.58 6.29 1.37
C ILE A 106 10.83 4.96 1.40
N GLN A 107 10.27 4.64 2.55
CA GLN A 107 9.56 3.38 2.78
C GLN A 107 8.21 3.66 3.43
N ASN A 108 7.16 3.08 2.87
CA ASN A 108 5.80 3.21 3.39
C ASN A 108 5.11 1.84 3.43
N ILE A 109 4.33 1.60 4.47
CA ILE A 109 3.46 0.43 4.58
C ILE A 109 2.05 0.85 4.95
N GLN A 110 1.07 0.36 4.19
CA GLN A 110 -0.34 0.56 4.44
C GLN A 110 -0.97 -0.76 4.82
N PHE A 111 -1.57 -0.83 6.01
CA PHE A 111 -2.29 -1.99 6.51
C PHE A 111 -3.77 -1.91 6.18
N PHE A 112 -4.37 -3.06 5.93
CA PHE A 112 -5.77 -3.20 5.55
C PHE A 112 -6.51 -4.11 6.54
N ASP A 113 -7.81 -3.88 6.72
CA ASP A 113 -8.67 -4.79 7.44
C ASP A 113 -9.10 -6.00 6.57
N GLY A 114 -9.94 -6.89 7.13
CA GLY A 114 -10.42 -8.08 6.42
C GLY A 114 -11.35 -7.77 5.23
N LEU A 115 -11.82 -6.53 5.10
CA LEU A 115 -12.64 -6.06 3.97
C LEU A 115 -11.81 -5.32 2.92
N GLY A 116 -10.49 -5.22 3.10
CA GLY A 116 -9.60 -4.51 2.19
C GLY A 116 -9.63 -2.99 2.36
N ARG A 117 -10.16 -2.46 3.47
CA ARG A 117 -10.14 -1.03 3.75
C ARG A 117 -8.85 -0.65 4.48
N PRO A 118 -8.16 0.45 4.11
CA PRO A 118 -6.97 0.89 4.83
C PRO A 118 -7.29 1.20 6.29
N LYS A 119 -6.51 0.67 7.24
CA LYS A 119 -6.68 0.92 8.69
C LYS A 119 -5.52 1.67 9.34
N GLN A 120 -4.34 1.63 8.73
CA GLN A 120 -3.17 2.34 9.22
C GLN A 120 -2.16 2.58 8.09
N ASN A 121 -1.53 3.75 8.08
CA ASN A 121 -0.40 4.05 7.22
C ASN A 121 0.85 4.35 8.05
N ILE A 122 2.00 3.85 7.63
CA ILE A 122 3.29 4.05 8.33
C ILE A 122 4.37 4.46 7.33
N GLY A 123 4.90 5.67 7.50
CA GLY A 123 6.20 6.06 6.95
C GLY A 123 7.30 5.51 7.84
N ILE A 124 8.03 4.51 7.37
CA ILE A 124 9.03 3.78 8.17
C ILE A 124 10.24 4.70 8.39
N LYS A 125 10.62 4.93 9.65
CA LYS A 125 11.77 5.75 10.06
C LYS A 125 11.83 7.11 9.35
N SER A 126 10.67 7.70 9.01
CA SER A 126 10.58 8.88 8.15
C SER A 126 10.88 10.21 8.84
N THR A 127 11.01 10.21 10.18
CA THR A 127 11.39 11.41 10.94
C THR A 127 12.91 11.53 11.08
N PRO A 128 13.47 12.73 11.34
CA PRO A 128 14.91 12.90 11.57
C PRO A 128 15.48 12.04 12.71
N GLY A 129 14.65 11.72 13.72
CA GLY A 129 15.03 10.85 14.84
C GLY A 129 14.83 9.35 14.57
N GLY A 130 14.53 8.94 13.34
CA GLY A 130 14.29 7.54 12.99
C GLY A 130 13.00 6.93 13.57
N LYS A 131 12.07 7.75 14.06
CA LYS A 131 10.71 7.33 14.42
C LYS A 131 9.88 7.09 13.17
N ASP A 132 8.91 6.18 13.29
CA ASP A 132 7.89 5.94 12.28
C ASP A 132 6.86 7.09 12.31
N LEU A 133 6.40 7.52 11.14
CA LEU A 133 5.31 8.48 11.02
C LEU A 133 4.01 7.71 10.75
N VAL A 134 3.13 7.62 11.74
CA VAL A 134 1.98 6.72 11.74
C VAL A 134 0.67 7.51 11.63
N THR A 135 -0.26 7.05 10.81
CA THR A 135 -1.62 7.60 10.69
C THR A 135 -2.65 6.49 10.89
N SER A 136 -3.58 6.67 11.85
CA SER A 136 -4.72 5.78 12.05
C SER A 136 -5.85 6.12 11.08
N ILE A 137 -6.56 5.12 10.58
CA ILE A 137 -7.73 5.27 9.71
C ILE A 137 -8.88 4.47 10.34
N PRO A 138 -9.56 5.02 11.35
CA PRO A 138 -10.68 4.34 11.99
C PRO A 138 -11.96 4.45 11.15
N TYR A 139 -12.83 3.47 11.35
CA TYR A 139 -14.17 3.45 10.77
C TYR A 139 -15.20 3.34 11.88
N ASP A 140 -16.36 3.96 11.68
CA ASP A 140 -17.49 3.77 12.58
C ASP A 140 -18.11 2.37 12.43
N ASN A 141 -19.15 2.09 13.22
CA ASN A 141 -19.85 0.79 13.21
C ASN A 141 -20.55 0.48 11.88
N PHE A 142 -20.75 1.47 11.01
CA PHE A 142 -21.31 1.31 9.67
C PHE A 142 -20.22 1.17 8.60
N GLY A 143 -18.95 1.26 9.01
CA GLY A 143 -17.82 1.10 8.14
C GLY A 143 -17.42 2.36 7.37
N ARG A 144 -17.84 3.53 7.84
CA ARG A 144 -17.57 4.84 7.24
C ARG A 144 -16.40 5.51 7.95
N GLN A 145 -15.53 6.16 7.18
CA GLN A 145 -14.43 6.94 7.74
C GLN A 145 -14.92 8.35 8.09
N VAL A 146 -15.34 8.53 9.34
CA VAL A 146 -15.81 9.83 9.87
C VAL A 146 -14.67 10.68 10.43
N ASP A 147 -13.56 10.05 10.82
CA ASP A 147 -12.38 10.72 11.37
C ASP A 147 -11.20 10.65 10.41
N SER A 148 -10.49 11.77 10.29
CA SER A 148 -9.21 11.86 9.59
C SER A 148 -8.15 12.37 10.55
N TRP A 149 -7.36 11.44 11.09
CA TRP A 149 -6.32 11.72 12.06
C TRP A 149 -5.08 12.34 11.43
N LEU A 150 -4.44 13.26 12.15
CA LEU A 150 -3.13 13.77 11.77
C LEU A 150 -2.05 12.70 12.01
N PRO A 151 -1.00 12.64 11.17
CA PRO A 151 0.12 11.74 11.39
C PRO A 151 0.84 12.06 12.71
N VAL A 152 1.36 11.02 13.37
CA VAL A 152 2.10 11.14 14.64
C VAL A 152 3.43 10.38 14.58
N PRO A 153 4.53 10.97 15.08
CA PRO A 153 5.80 10.27 15.18
C PRO A 153 5.82 9.31 16.39
N ILE A 154 5.97 8.02 16.15
CA ILE A 154 6.03 6.96 17.18
C ILE A 154 7.33 6.17 17.04
N SER A 155 7.89 5.68 18.14
CA SER A 155 9.07 4.81 18.12
C SER A 155 8.91 3.68 17.10
N SER A 156 9.92 3.51 16.26
CA SER A 156 9.81 2.60 15.12
C SER A 156 9.62 1.15 15.57
N GLN A 157 8.70 0.45 14.91
CA GLN A 157 8.56 -1.00 15.00
C GLN A 157 9.02 -1.68 13.71
N ASN A 158 9.90 -1.00 12.97
CA ASN A 158 10.42 -1.42 11.67
C ASN A 158 9.30 -1.75 10.67
N GLY A 159 8.24 -0.94 10.67
CA GLY A 159 7.09 -1.10 9.77
C GLY A 159 5.98 -2.04 10.27
N ASN A 160 6.12 -2.68 11.44
CA ASN A 160 5.00 -3.43 12.03
C ASN A 160 3.83 -2.50 12.41
N ILE A 161 2.63 -3.06 12.37
CA ILE A 161 1.41 -2.36 12.77
C ILE A 161 1.49 -1.90 14.23
N GLN A 162 1.09 -0.66 14.48
CA GLN A 162 1.18 -0.04 15.79
C GLN A 162 -0.20 0.08 16.45
N SER A 163 -0.28 -0.14 17.77
CA SER A 163 -1.50 0.02 18.57
C SER A 163 -1.54 1.36 19.30
N GLY A 164 -2.74 1.87 19.62
CA GLY A 164 -2.88 3.09 20.43
C GLY A 164 -2.39 4.37 19.74
N VAL A 165 -2.42 4.39 18.40
CA VAL A 165 -1.95 5.51 17.57
C VAL A 165 -2.73 6.79 17.86
N GLU A 166 -4.04 6.69 18.04
CA GLU A 166 -4.93 7.84 18.30
C GLU A 166 -4.59 8.52 19.64
N GLY A 167 -4.43 7.74 20.71
CA GLY A 167 -3.97 8.26 22.00
C GLY A 167 -2.55 8.84 21.92
N SER A 168 -1.67 8.21 21.14
CA SER A 168 -0.32 8.74 20.90
C SER A 168 -0.33 10.06 20.14
N ALA A 169 -1.22 10.21 19.15
CA ALA A 169 -1.43 11.44 18.41
C ALA A 169 -1.93 12.53 19.35
N THR A 170 -3.01 12.28 20.11
CA THR A 170 -3.52 13.22 21.11
C THR A 170 -2.43 13.66 22.09
N ALA A 171 -1.64 12.73 22.64
CA ALA A 171 -0.54 13.08 23.54
C ALA A 171 0.56 13.90 22.86
N TYR A 172 0.90 13.60 21.61
CA TYR A 172 1.92 14.31 20.85
C TYR A 172 1.51 15.76 20.56
N TYR A 173 0.30 15.98 20.05
CA TYR A 173 -0.24 17.31 19.70
C TYR A 173 -0.65 18.11 20.95
N GLN A 174 -1.00 17.45 22.06
CA GLN A 174 -1.21 18.14 23.34
C GLN A 174 0.12 18.66 23.94
N SER A 175 1.22 17.99 23.61
CA SER A 175 2.57 18.36 24.06
C SER A 175 3.36 19.03 22.91
N ASN A 176 4.70 19.03 22.97
CA ASN A 176 5.59 19.57 21.94
C ASN A 176 5.33 21.04 21.53
N GLY A 177 4.76 21.85 22.42
CA GLY A 177 4.47 23.26 22.15
C GLY A 177 3.27 23.53 21.24
N ILE A 178 2.47 22.50 20.92
CA ILE A 178 1.28 22.64 20.06
C ILE A 178 0.02 22.89 20.91
N ASN A 179 -0.13 22.21 22.06
CA ASN A 179 -1.24 22.37 23.01
C ASN A 179 -2.63 22.14 22.40
N ASP A 180 -2.76 21.11 21.56
CA ASP A 180 -4.01 20.73 20.88
C ASP A 180 -4.46 19.32 21.27
N SER A 181 -5.70 19.20 21.75
CA SER A 181 -6.32 17.94 22.17
C SER A 181 -7.09 17.22 21.05
N SER A 182 -7.25 17.86 19.89
CA SER A 182 -8.11 17.38 18.79
C SER A 182 -7.35 17.28 17.46
N PRO A 183 -6.36 16.38 17.33
CA PRO A 183 -5.53 16.25 16.14
C PRO A 183 -6.20 15.43 15.03
N PHE A 184 -7.47 15.72 14.75
CA PHE A 184 -8.24 15.03 13.72
C PHE A 184 -9.36 15.92 13.18
N THR A 185 -9.74 15.65 11.94
CA THR A 185 -11.00 16.15 11.38
C THR A 185 -12.11 15.17 11.72
N HIS A 186 -13.29 15.65 12.10
CA HIS A 186 -14.48 14.83 12.33
C HIS A 186 -15.63 15.25 11.42
N LYS A 187 -16.29 14.28 10.77
CA LYS A 187 -17.51 14.48 9.98
C LYS A 187 -18.71 13.93 10.72
N THR A 188 -19.70 14.77 10.98
CA THR A 188 -21.02 14.30 11.42
C THR A 188 -21.87 14.02 10.18
N LEU A 189 -22.33 12.78 10.06
CA LEU A 189 -23.19 12.33 8.96
C LEU A 189 -24.65 12.29 9.41
N GLU A 190 -25.58 12.47 8.47
CA GLU A 190 -26.99 12.21 8.71
C GLU A 190 -27.26 10.70 8.89
N ASN A 191 -28.33 10.36 9.60
CA ASN A 191 -28.75 8.96 9.79
C ASN A 191 -29.59 8.46 8.61
N SER A 192 -29.02 8.51 7.40
CA SER A 192 -29.65 8.12 6.14
C SER A 192 -28.66 7.27 5.33
N PRO A 193 -29.15 6.34 4.49
CA PRO A 193 -28.28 5.56 3.60
C PRO A 193 -27.42 6.40 2.64
N LEU A 194 -27.71 7.69 2.47
CA LEU A 194 -26.95 8.59 1.60
C LEU A 194 -25.66 9.13 2.23
N ASP A 195 -25.43 8.92 3.54
CA ASP A 195 -24.23 9.38 4.25
C ASP A 195 -23.91 10.87 4.01
N ARG A 196 -24.93 11.73 3.89
CA ARG A 196 -24.69 13.17 3.68
C ARG A 196 -24.00 13.77 4.90
N VAL A 197 -22.99 14.59 4.65
CA VAL A 197 -22.24 15.29 5.69
C VAL A 197 -23.07 16.45 6.21
N LEU A 198 -23.46 16.44 7.49
CA LEU A 198 -24.17 17.54 8.12
C LEU A 198 -23.20 18.65 8.55
N ASN A 199 -22.06 18.27 9.10
CA ASN A 199 -21.01 19.20 9.45
C ASN A 199 -19.62 18.56 9.49
N VAL A 200 -18.59 19.41 9.44
CA VAL A 200 -17.19 19.04 9.56
C VAL A 200 -16.50 19.91 10.60
N LYS A 201 -15.78 19.28 11.53
CA LYS A 201 -14.85 19.92 12.47
C LYS A 201 -13.44 19.66 12.01
N ASN A 202 -12.68 20.72 11.73
CA ASN A 202 -11.26 20.60 11.37
C ASN A 202 -10.39 20.28 12.60
N PRO A 203 -9.13 19.86 12.41
CA PRO A 203 -8.19 19.65 13.51
C PRO A 203 -8.00 20.93 14.32
N GLY A 204 -7.87 20.80 15.64
CA GLY A 204 -7.81 21.92 16.57
C GLY A 204 -8.93 21.91 17.60
N ALA A 205 -8.56 22.00 18.88
CA ALA A 205 -9.50 22.23 19.98
C ALA A 205 -10.40 23.47 19.73
N ASP A 206 -9.84 24.54 19.17
CA ASP A 206 -10.56 25.78 18.82
C ASP A 206 -11.64 25.60 17.75
N TRP A 207 -11.50 24.57 16.91
CA TRP A 207 -12.45 24.25 15.84
C TRP A 207 -13.59 23.35 16.30
N GLN A 208 -13.48 22.74 17.49
CA GLN A 208 -14.48 21.76 17.96
C GLN A 208 -15.88 22.35 18.17
N ASN A 209 -15.95 23.66 18.47
CA ASN A 209 -17.18 24.42 18.63
C ASN A 209 -17.47 25.34 17.43
N LYS A 210 -16.71 25.21 16.34
CA LYS A 210 -16.85 26.03 15.11
C LYS A 210 -16.97 25.14 13.86
N PRO A 211 -17.96 24.24 13.80
CA PRO A 211 -18.10 23.33 12.68
C PRO A 211 -18.54 24.07 11.40
N VAL A 212 -18.03 23.62 10.25
CA VAL A 212 -18.57 23.98 8.94
C VAL A 212 -19.83 23.15 8.72
N THR A 213 -20.99 23.80 8.56
CA THR A 213 -22.30 23.13 8.41
C THR A 213 -22.73 23.12 6.95
N PHE A 214 -23.36 22.03 6.52
CA PHE A 214 -23.84 21.83 5.16
C PHE A 214 -25.37 21.66 5.17
N GLY A 215 -26.05 22.39 4.28
CA GLY A 215 -27.48 22.26 4.02
C GLY A 215 -27.74 21.55 2.69
N TYR A 216 -28.85 20.80 2.61
CA TYR A 216 -29.25 20.09 1.40
C TYR A 216 -30.72 20.40 1.10
N ASP A 217 -30.95 21.45 0.32
CA ASP A 217 -32.28 21.84 -0.12
C ASP A 217 -32.61 21.16 -1.46
N ALA A 218 -33.89 20.81 -1.66
CA ALA A 218 -34.39 20.40 -2.95
C ALA A 218 -34.69 21.64 -3.81
N ASN A 219 -34.40 21.59 -5.11
CA ASN A 219 -34.78 22.62 -6.08
C ASN A 219 -36.28 22.64 -6.35
#